data_AF-A0A022RF49-F1
#
_entry.id   AF-A0A022RF49-F1
#
_cell.length_a   1.000
_cell.length_b   1.000
_cell.length_c   1.000
_cell.angle_alpha   90.00
_cell.angle_beta   90.00
_cell.angle_gamma   90.00
#
_symmetry.space_group_name_H-M   'P 1'
#
loop_
_entity.id
_entity.type
_entity.pdbx_description
1 polymer ?
#
loop_
_entity_poly.entity_id
_entity_poly.type
_entity_poly.pdbx_seq_one_letter_code
_entity_poly.pdbx_strand_id
1 'polypeptide(L)'
;MHMQLLHTDHVIMFDRTDFGLSNISLPNGNCIKNPRSKILPVDCTAHSVDYDVVSNSIRPLTVLTDVWCSSGAVTPDGTLVQTGGFDSGDRVVRLYKPCRSSSNTTTACDWQEVGRGLTVRRWYATNHILPDGRQIVTNDAKIENNLYPFVFLNGDGNLFIFANNRAILFNYFTGSVIRTYPTIPGGDPRSYPSTGSAVLLPLKPNAAGAEVLLCGGAPKGAFIRANNHDFVPALDTCGRIRIDDPNPQWVMETMPAGRVMGDMVLLPNGDVLIVNGAGSGTAGWEFGADPALSPVIYRPDNPIGSRFATQNPSSTPRMYHSTAILLRDGRVLVGGSNPHKFYNFTGVLYPTDLTLESFSPSYLDPKFGYLKPRVVSPGPQTKIGYGQKLPIRFTIPPGRLNSTSVMVTMVAPSFTTHSFSMNQRLLVLTRADLKPVGKSTYQIRVDTPGSGNLAPPGYYMLFVVHQDIPSEGVWIQIG
;
A
#
# COMPACT_ATOMS: atom_id res chain seq x y z
N MET A 1 -9.79 -5.48 6.68
CA MET A 1 -10.06 -4.86 5.36
C MET A 1 -8.83 -4.80 4.46
N HIS A 2 -9.04 -4.81 3.13
CA HIS A 2 -8.02 -4.75 2.08
C HIS A 2 -8.38 -3.70 1.02
N MET A 3 -7.38 -3.08 0.39
CA MET A 3 -7.53 -2.16 -0.75
C MET A 3 -6.50 -2.43 -1.85
N GLN A 4 -6.94 -2.30 -3.10
CA GLN A 4 -6.06 -2.27 -4.28
C GLN A 4 -6.64 -1.33 -5.35
N LEU A 5 -5.86 -0.32 -5.75
CA LEU A 5 -6.16 0.52 -6.91
C LEU A 5 -5.72 -0.19 -8.20
N LEU A 6 -6.59 -0.21 -9.19
CA LEU A 6 -6.33 -0.80 -10.50
C LEU A 6 -6.14 0.26 -11.59
N HIS A 7 -5.56 -0.15 -12.71
CA HIS A 7 -5.26 0.73 -13.86
C HIS A 7 -6.50 1.32 -14.57
N THR A 8 -7.70 1.00 -14.07
CA THR A 8 -8.99 1.52 -14.51
C THR A 8 -9.51 2.63 -13.60
N ASP A 9 -8.74 3.10 -12.61
CA ASP A 9 -9.16 4.05 -11.56
C ASP A 9 -10.23 3.52 -10.60
N HIS A 10 -10.33 2.19 -10.50
CA HIS A 10 -11.21 1.54 -9.55
C HIS A 10 -10.40 1.00 -8.37
N VAL A 11 -10.96 1.11 -7.17
CA VAL A 11 -10.39 0.51 -5.96
C VAL A 11 -11.20 -0.72 -5.59
N ILE A 12 -10.55 -1.87 -5.59
CA ILE A 12 -11.15 -3.10 -5.09
C ILE A 12 -10.96 -3.13 -3.58
N MET A 13 -12.08 -3.17 -2.86
CA MET A 13 -12.13 -3.26 -1.41
C MET A 13 -12.79 -4.56 -1.01
N PHE A 14 -12.27 -5.19 0.04
CA PHE A 14 -12.90 -6.38 0.60
C PHE A 14 -12.50 -6.64 2.03
N ASP A 15 -13.39 -7.30 2.74
CA ASP A 15 -13.13 -7.84 4.06
C ASP A 15 -13.66 -9.27 4.19
N ARG A 16 -13.41 -9.87 5.35
CA ARG A 16 -13.84 -11.23 5.66
C ARG A 16 -15.34 -11.43 5.57
N THR A 17 -15.75 -12.66 5.26
CA THR A 17 -17.13 -13.03 4.92
C THR A 17 -17.97 -13.49 6.12
N ASP A 18 -17.43 -13.47 7.32
CA ASP A 18 -18.05 -14.01 8.53
C ASP A 18 -18.16 -12.97 9.68
N PHE A 19 -18.08 -11.67 9.36
CA PHE A 19 -18.33 -10.60 10.32
C PHE A 19 -19.80 -10.41 10.70
N GLY A 20 -20.72 -10.84 9.83
CA GLY A 20 -22.14 -10.48 9.86
C GLY A 20 -22.59 -9.91 8.51
N LEU A 21 -23.87 -9.59 8.38
CA LEU A 21 -24.43 -9.05 7.14
C LEU A 21 -23.84 -7.67 6.82
N SER A 22 -23.51 -7.44 5.55
CA SER A 22 -23.14 -6.12 5.03
C SER A 22 -24.38 -5.32 4.63
N ASN A 23 -24.27 -3.98 4.59
CA ASN A 23 -25.34 -3.09 4.10
C ASN A 23 -25.47 -3.09 2.56
N ILE A 24 -24.59 -3.80 1.85
CA ILE A 24 -24.57 -3.88 0.39
C ILE A 24 -25.07 -5.26 -0.02
N SER A 25 -26.16 -5.32 -0.78
CA SER A 25 -26.72 -6.60 -1.27
C SER A 25 -26.01 -7.10 -2.53
N LEU A 26 -25.87 -8.42 -2.65
CA LEU A 26 -25.50 -9.05 -3.91
C LEU A 26 -26.66 -8.94 -4.92
N PRO A 27 -26.36 -8.77 -6.22
CA PRO A 27 -27.39 -8.62 -7.23
C PRO A 27 -28.21 -9.91 -7.40
N ASN A 28 -29.47 -9.76 -7.81
CA ASN A 28 -30.38 -10.86 -8.18
C ASN A 28 -30.67 -11.90 -7.08
N GLY A 29 -30.41 -11.58 -5.80
CA GLY A 29 -30.61 -12.54 -4.71
C GLY A 29 -29.64 -13.73 -4.76
N ASN A 30 -28.47 -13.53 -5.37
CA ASN A 30 -27.40 -14.53 -5.43
C ASN A 30 -26.78 -14.68 -4.04
N CYS A 31 -27.41 -15.49 -3.19
CA CYS A 31 -26.94 -15.75 -1.84
C CYS A 31 -25.92 -16.88 -1.81
N ILE A 32 -24.83 -16.66 -1.08
CA ILE A 32 -23.81 -17.67 -0.78
C ILE A 32 -24.35 -18.55 0.35
N LYS A 33 -24.37 -19.87 0.11
CA LYS A 33 -24.76 -20.86 1.12
C LYS A 33 -23.50 -21.49 1.70
N ASN A 34 -23.20 -21.20 2.96
CA ASN A 34 -22.11 -21.81 3.69
C ASN A 34 -22.64 -22.55 4.92
N PRO A 35 -23.00 -23.84 4.79
CA PRO A 35 -23.55 -24.61 5.91
C PRO A 35 -22.57 -24.80 7.09
N ARG A 36 -21.28 -24.49 6.90
CA ARG A 36 -20.28 -24.50 7.99
C ARG A 36 -20.21 -23.19 8.76
N SER A 37 -20.74 -22.11 8.19
CA SER A 37 -20.81 -20.82 8.87
C SER A 37 -21.83 -20.89 10.00
N LYS A 38 -21.36 -20.69 11.23
CA LYS A 38 -22.25 -20.63 12.41
C LYS A 38 -22.99 -19.29 12.52
N ILE A 39 -22.57 -18.29 11.74
CA ILE A 39 -23.04 -16.90 11.86
C ILE A 39 -23.94 -16.54 10.68
N LEU A 40 -23.53 -16.89 9.46
CA LEU A 40 -24.27 -16.64 8.21
C LEU A 40 -24.36 -17.91 7.36
N PRO A 41 -25.30 -18.85 7.66
CA PRO A 41 -25.50 -20.04 6.85
C PRO A 41 -25.94 -19.73 5.40
N VAL A 42 -26.66 -18.62 5.23
CA VAL A 42 -27.04 -18.02 3.95
C VAL A 42 -26.73 -16.54 4.03
N ASP A 43 -25.90 -16.06 3.11
CA ASP A 43 -25.49 -14.66 3.04
C ASP A 43 -25.79 -14.09 1.65
N CYS A 44 -26.61 -13.05 1.60
CA CYS A 44 -27.00 -12.38 0.36
C CYS A 44 -26.33 -11.00 0.22
N THR A 45 -25.31 -10.73 1.04
CA THR A 45 -24.65 -9.43 1.13
C THR A 45 -23.21 -9.51 0.60
N ALA A 46 -22.69 -8.37 0.15
CA ALA A 46 -21.39 -8.25 -0.47
C ALA A 46 -20.32 -7.93 0.58
N HIS A 47 -19.25 -8.72 0.57
CA HIS A 47 -18.02 -8.51 1.36
C HIS A 47 -16.84 -8.03 0.51
N SER A 48 -17.10 -7.78 -0.77
CA SER A 48 -16.18 -7.16 -1.69
C SER A 48 -16.93 -6.18 -2.57
N VAL A 49 -16.28 -5.06 -2.90
CA VAL A 49 -16.82 -4.04 -3.79
C VAL A 49 -15.76 -3.56 -4.76
N ASP A 50 -16.24 -3.19 -5.94
CA ASP A 50 -15.52 -2.46 -6.96
C ASP A 50 -15.96 -0.99 -6.87
N TYR A 51 -15.09 -0.11 -6.36
CA TYR A 51 -15.36 1.31 -6.17
C TYR A 51 -14.77 2.13 -7.31
N ASP A 52 -15.63 2.78 -8.08
CA ASP A 52 -15.23 3.75 -9.10
C ASP A 52 -14.97 5.11 -8.43
N VAL A 53 -13.69 5.49 -8.43
CA VAL A 53 -13.21 6.73 -7.80
C VAL A 53 -13.75 7.97 -8.51
N VAL A 54 -13.98 7.91 -9.82
CA VAL A 54 -14.38 9.06 -10.64
C VAL A 54 -15.87 9.34 -10.46
N SER A 55 -16.70 8.30 -10.55
CA SER A 55 -18.15 8.45 -10.37
C SER A 55 -18.60 8.40 -8.91
N ASN A 56 -17.70 8.04 -7.99
CA ASN A 56 -18.00 7.82 -6.57
C ASN A 56 -19.12 6.79 -6.39
N SER A 57 -19.06 5.70 -7.15
CA SER A 57 -20.07 4.63 -7.12
C SER A 57 -19.44 3.29 -6.76
N ILE A 58 -20.27 2.39 -6.21
CA ILE A 58 -19.86 1.05 -5.82
C ILE A 58 -20.63 0.01 -6.62
N ARG A 59 -19.93 -1.06 -7.00
CA ARG A 59 -20.52 -2.28 -7.51
C ARG A 59 -20.20 -3.45 -6.57
N PRO A 60 -21.19 -4.20 -6.09
CA PRO A 60 -20.94 -5.39 -5.28
C PRO A 60 -20.20 -6.46 -6.09
N LEU A 61 -19.27 -7.14 -5.43
CA LEU A 61 -18.53 -8.30 -5.93
C LEU A 61 -18.82 -9.52 -5.06
N THR A 62 -18.81 -10.69 -5.68
CA THR A 62 -19.06 -11.96 -4.99
C THR A 62 -17.72 -12.61 -4.65
N VAL A 63 -17.46 -12.80 -3.36
CA VAL A 63 -16.32 -13.59 -2.87
C VAL A 63 -16.86 -14.80 -2.13
N LEU A 64 -16.39 -16.00 -2.49
CA LEU A 64 -16.98 -17.27 -2.04
C LEU A 64 -16.27 -17.84 -0.80
N THR A 65 -14.97 -17.59 -0.68
CA THR A 65 -14.15 -18.08 0.44
C THR A 65 -13.58 -16.94 1.27
N ASP A 66 -13.26 -17.19 2.53
CA ASP A 66 -12.88 -16.14 3.46
C ASP A 66 -11.49 -15.55 3.16
N VAL A 67 -11.45 -14.25 2.87
CA VAL A 67 -10.26 -13.45 2.51
C VAL A 67 -9.52 -12.88 3.72
N TRP A 68 -9.96 -13.19 4.94
CA TRP A 68 -9.37 -12.62 6.16
C TRP A 68 -7.87 -12.87 6.26
N CYS A 69 -7.14 -11.80 6.55
CA CYS A 69 -5.68 -11.77 6.66
C CYS A 69 -4.95 -12.42 5.47
N SER A 70 -5.43 -12.10 4.28
CA SER A 70 -4.79 -12.52 3.04
C SER A 70 -3.82 -11.46 2.52
N SER A 71 -3.29 -11.70 1.32
CA SER A 71 -2.36 -10.81 0.62
C SER A 71 -2.60 -10.83 -0.87
N GLY A 72 -2.02 -9.91 -1.63
CA GLY A 72 -2.14 -9.91 -3.08
C GLY A 72 -1.16 -8.99 -3.78
N ALA A 73 -1.17 -9.10 -5.10
CA ALA A 73 -0.45 -8.22 -6.02
C ALA A 73 -1.14 -8.21 -7.38
N VAL A 74 -0.93 -7.14 -8.15
CA VAL A 74 -1.41 -7.04 -9.54
C VAL A 74 -0.35 -7.60 -10.47
N THR A 75 -0.77 -8.45 -11.40
CA THR A 75 0.08 -9.05 -12.43
C THR A 75 0.29 -8.10 -13.61
N PRO A 76 1.26 -8.39 -14.51
CA PRO A 76 1.56 -7.49 -15.63
C PRO A 76 0.36 -7.21 -16.55
N ASP A 77 -0.61 -8.11 -16.64
CA ASP A 77 -1.81 -7.96 -17.48
C ASP A 77 -2.94 -7.15 -16.80
N GLY A 78 -2.73 -6.68 -15.57
CA GLY A 78 -3.71 -5.91 -14.80
C GLY A 78 -4.64 -6.77 -13.92
N THR A 79 -4.47 -8.09 -13.90
CA THR A 79 -5.24 -8.97 -13.02
C THR A 79 -4.74 -8.85 -11.58
N LEU A 80 -5.64 -8.54 -10.65
CA LEU A 80 -5.39 -8.66 -9.21
C LEU A 80 -5.40 -10.14 -8.81
N VAL A 81 -4.29 -10.60 -8.25
CA VAL A 81 -4.14 -11.93 -7.66
C VAL A 81 -4.11 -11.79 -6.16
N GLN A 82 -5.12 -12.32 -5.49
CA GLN A 82 -5.22 -12.41 -4.05
C GLN A 82 -4.92 -13.86 -3.63
N THR A 83 -4.22 -14.05 -2.52
CA THR A 83 -3.72 -15.35 -2.07
C THR A 83 -3.92 -15.57 -0.58
N GLY A 84 -4.40 -16.75 -0.24
CA GLY A 84 -4.63 -17.18 1.13
C GLY A 84 -5.90 -16.56 1.74
N GLY A 85 -5.98 -16.60 3.05
CA GLY A 85 -7.17 -16.23 3.80
C GLY A 85 -7.33 -17.08 5.04
N PHE A 86 -8.52 -17.07 5.61
CA PHE A 86 -8.87 -17.87 6.79
C PHE A 86 -9.74 -19.06 6.41
N ASP A 87 -9.63 -20.17 7.15
CA ASP A 87 -10.41 -21.40 6.97
C ASP A 87 -10.59 -21.83 5.51
N SER A 88 -11.75 -21.57 4.91
CA SER A 88 -12.07 -21.92 3.51
C SER A 88 -11.16 -21.25 2.47
N GLY A 89 -10.55 -20.12 2.82
CA GLY A 89 -9.65 -19.34 1.96
C GLY A 89 -8.17 -19.64 2.12
N ASP A 90 -7.76 -20.45 3.11
CA ASP A 90 -6.35 -20.58 3.52
C ASP A 90 -5.41 -21.13 2.43
N ARG A 91 -5.95 -21.77 1.38
CA ARG A 91 -5.23 -22.28 0.21
C ARG A 91 -5.77 -21.78 -1.12
N VAL A 92 -6.60 -20.74 -1.10
CA VAL A 92 -7.27 -20.23 -2.30
C VAL A 92 -6.43 -19.15 -2.97
N VAL A 93 -6.44 -19.15 -4.29
CA VAL A 93 -5.99 -18.03 -5.12
C VAL A 93 -7.22 -17.42 -5.78
N ARG A 94 -7.43 -16.12 -5.64
CA ARG A 94 -8.56 -15.40 -6.22
C ARG A 94 -8.05 -14.41 -7.26
N LEU A 95 -8.67 -14.40 -8.43
CA LEU A 95 -8.29 -13.58 -9.56
C LEU A 95 -9.42 -12.58 -9.83
N TYR A 96 -9.09 -11.30 -9.89
CA TYR A 96 -10.02 -10.26 -10.32
C TYR A 96 -9.46 -9.53 -11.53
N LYS A 97 -10.23 -9.55 -12.62
CA LYS A 97 -9.92 -8.83 -13.86
C LYS A 97 -10.89 -7.65 -14.00
N PRO A 98 -10.40 -6.40 -14.11
CA PRO A 98 -11.27 -5.26 -14.40
C PRO A 98 -12.11 -5.48 -15.65
N CYS A 99 -13.33 -4.97 -15.65
CA CYS A 99 -14.17 -4.98 -16.83
C CYS A 99 -13.55 -4.15 -17.96
N ARG A 100 -13.63 -4.66 -19.20
CA ARG A 100 -13.13 -3.96 -20.40
C ARG A 100 -14.08 -2.89 -20.94
N SER A 101 -15.33 -2.84 -20.47
CA SER A 101 -16.37 -1.88 -20.87
C SER A 101 -17.41 -1.73 -19.76
N SER A 102 -18.09 -0.58 -19.70
CA SER A 102 -19.24 -0.28 -18.83
C SER A 102 -20.51 -1.08 -19.16
N SER A 103 -20.46 -1.99 -20.13
CA SER A 103 -21.59 -2.86 -20.49
C SER A 103 -21.81 -3.94 -19.43
N ASN A 104 -22.74 -3.63 -18.52
CA ASN A 104 -23.33 -4.46 -17.48
C ASN A 104 -23.69 -5.89 -17.92
N THR A 105 -22.78 -6.84 -17.72
CA THR A 105 -23.18 -8.17 -17.25
C THR A 105 -22.41 -8.45 -15.96
N THR A 106 -23.14 -8.56 -14.85
CA THR A 106 -22.61 -8.57 -13.48
C THR A 106 -21.69 -9.76 -13.17
N THR A 107 -21.67 -10.79 -14.02
CA THR A 107 -20.92 -12.04 -13.81
C THR A 107 -19.61 -12.15 -14.60
N ALA A 108 -19.37 -11.31 -15.62
CA ALA A 108 -18.20 -11.49 -16.50
C ALA A 108 -16.87 -10.99 -15.90
N CYS A 109 -16.94 -10.05 -14.94
CA CYS A 109 -15.79 -9.51 -14.21
C CYS A 109 -16.10 -9.44 -12.71
N ASP A 110 -16.35 -10.64 -12.16
CA ASP A 110 -16.37 -10.93 -10.73
C ASP A 110 -15.12 -11.75 -10.36
N TRP A 111 -14.93 -12.05 -9.07
CA TRP A 111 -13.82 -12.89 -8.61
C TRP A 111 -13.90 -14.30 -9.19
N GLN A 112 -12.75 -14.79 -9.65
CA GLN A 112 -12.55 -16.19 -10.00
C GLN A 112 -11.69 -16.85 -8.91
N GLU A 113 -12.26 -17.84 -8.23
CA GLU A 113 -11.55 -18.53 -7.14
C GLU A 113 -11.01 -19.89 -7.59
N VAL A 114 -9.69 -20.04 -7.48
CA VAL A 114 -8.99 -21.30 -7.73
C VAL A 114 -8.78 -22.00 -6.39
N GLY A 115 -9.68 -22.95 -6.08
CA GLY A 115 -9.58 -23.79 -4.90
C GLY A 115 -8.27 -24.59 -4.88
N ARG A 116 -7.59 -24.62 -3.73
CA ARG A 116 -6.25 -25.21 -3.56
C ARG A 116 -5.18 -24.66 -4.52
N GLY A 117 -5.32 -23.41 -4.97
CA GLY A 117 -4.30 -22.73 -5.77
C GLY A 117 -2.96 -22.56 -5.02
N LEU A 118 -2.95 -22.64 -3.69
CA LEU A 118 -1.72 -22.74 -2.89
C LEU A 118 -1.52 -24.17 -2.37
N THR A 119 -0.29 -24.68 -2.52
CA THR A 119 0.11 -25.99 -1.99
C THR A 119 0.16 -26.02 -0.46
N VAL A 120 0.49 -24.88 0.15
CA VAL A 120 0.61 -24.67 1.60
C VAL A 120 -0.37 -23.60 2.05
N ARG A 121 -0.92 -23.75 3.26
CA ARG A 121 -1.80 -22.77 3.89
C ARG A 121 -1.08 -21.43 4.08
N ARG A 122 -1.73 -20.32 3.74
CA ARG A 122 -1.22 -18.95 3.93
C ARG A 122 -2.28 -18.09 4.60
N TRP A 123 -1.90 -17.50 5.73
CA TRP A 123 -2.67 -16.57 6.55
C TRP A 123 -1.69 -15.60 7.20
N TYR A 124 -2.03 -14.31 7.23
CA TYR A 124 -1.09 -13.22 7.57
C TYR A 124 0.22 -13.28 6.78
N ALA A 125 0.11 -13.57 5.48
CA ALA A 125 1.24 -13.65 4.58
C ALA A 125 1.47 -12.33 3.85
N THR A 126 2.69 -12.11 3.38
CA THR A 126 3.02 -11.03 2.45
C THR A 126 3.19 -11.61 1.06
N ASN A 127 2.60 -10.94 0.07
CA ASN A 127 2.74 -11.25 -1.35
C ASN A 127 3.61 -10.17 -2.01
N HIS A 128 4.54 -10.58 -2.89
CA HIS A 128 5.33 -9.65 -3.67
C HIS A 128 5.47 -10.09 -5.14
N ILE A 129 5.28 -9.17 -6.09
CA ILE A 129 5.51 -9.35 -7.53
C ILE A 129 7.02 -9.38 -7.84
N LEU A 130 7.45 -10.31 -8.69
CA LEU A 130 8.85 -10.52 -9.05
C LEU A 130 9.17 -9.93 -10.44
N PRO A 131 10.46 -9.71 -10.76
CA PRO A 131 10.91 -9.21 -12.06
C PRO A 131 10.41 -9.98 -13.28
N ASP A 132 10.09 -11.26 -13.12
CA ASP A 132 9.57 -12.14 -14.17
C ASP A 132 8.04 -12.24 -14.19
N GLY A 133 7.34 -11.40 -13.41
CA GLY A 133 5.88 -11.36 -13.30
C GLY A 133 5.28 -12.45 -12.42
N ARG A 134 6.07 -13.38 -11.86
CA ARG A 134 5.60 -14.33 -10.84
C ARG A 134 5.41 -13.62 -9.50
N GLN A 135 4.77 -14.30 -8.55
CA GLN A 135 4.57 -13.81 -7.20
C GLN A 135 5.20 -14.75 -6.18
N ILE A 136 5.73 -14.18 -5.11
CA ILE A 136 6.17 -14.92 -3.93
C ILE A 136 5.22 -14.62 -2.76
N VAL A 137 4.88 -15.65 -1.99
CA VAL A 137 4.04 -15.53 -0.79
C VAL A 137 4.78 -16.11 0.41
N THR A 138 4.98 -15.29 1.44
CA THR A 138 5.78 -15.65 2.61
C THR A 138 5.09 -15.28 3.92
N ASN A 139 5.20 -16.14 4.92
CA ASN A 139 4.76 -15.91 6.30
C ASN A 139 5.54 -16.83 7.25
N ASP A 140 5.51 -16.49 8.53
CA ASP A 140 5.91 -17.39 9.60
C ASP A 140 4.84 -17.37 10.70
N ALA A 141 3.89 -18.30 10.59
CA ALA A 141 2.70 -18.36 11.43
C ALA A 141 2.93 -18.91 12.84
N LYS A 142 4.14 -19.40 13.15
CA LYS A 142 4.44 -20.05 14.44
C LYS A 142 5.11 -19.12 15.44
N ILE A 143 5.60 -17.97 15.00
CA ILE A 143 6.35 -17.02 15.82
C ILE A 143 5.56 -15.71 15.93
N GLU A 144 5.24 -15.31 17.15
CA GLU A 144 4.62 -14.02 17.43
C GLU A 144 5.50 -12.89 16.88
N ASN A 145 4.89 -11.88 16.26
CA ASN A 145 5.59 -10.77 15.60
C ASN A 145 6.35 -11.15 14.31
N ASN A 146 6.10 -12.31 13.70
CA ASN A 146 6.62 -12.65 12.35
C ASN A 146 5.53 -12.68 11.26
N LEU A 147 4.30 -12.29 11.59
CA LEU A 147 3.18 -12.22 10.68
C LEU A 147 3.19 -10.92 9.86
N TYR A 148 2.78 -10.98 8.59
CA TYR A 148 2.97 -9.92 7.59
C TYR A 148 4.41 -9.38 7.58
N PRO A 149 5.43 -10.22 7.26
CA PRO A 149 6.79 -9.74 7.15
C PRO A 149 6.87 -8.65 6.07
N PHE A 150 7.66 -7.61 6.30
CA PHE A 150 7.84 -6.54 5.31
C PHE A 150 8.81 -7.02 4.24
N VAL A 151 8.31 -7.18 3.02
CA VAL A 151 9.08 -7.70 1.89
C VAL A 151 9.24 -6.61 0.84
N PHE A 152 10.48 -6.33 0.45
CA PHE A 152 10.80 -5.38 -0.61
C PHE A 152 11.79 -6.00 -1.61
N LEU A 153 11.49 -5.88 -2.90
CA LEU A 153 12.45 -6.23 -3.96
C LEU A 153 13.55 -5.17 -4.08
N ASN A 154 14.80 -5.58 -3.87
CA ASN A 154 15.96 -4.73 -4.02
C ASN A 154 16.38 -4.57 -5.50
N GLY A 155 17.19 -3.54 -5.79
CA GLY A 155 17.66 -3.25 -7.15
C GLY A 155 18.50 -4.38 -7.78
N ASP A 156 19.16 -5.20 -6.96
CA ASP A 156 19.92 -6.38 -7.39
C ASP A 156 19.05 -7.62 -7.68
N GLY A 157 17.74 -7.54 -7.41
CA GLY A 157 16.79 -8.63 -7.60
C GLY A 157 16.61 -9.54 -6.39
N ASN A 158 17.30 -9.30 -5.27
CA ASN A 158 17.08 -10.04 -4.03
C ASN A 158 15.96 -9.40 -3.19
N LEU A 159 15.40 -10.15 -2.25
CA LEU A 159 14.32 -9.66 -1.38
C LEU A 159 14.89 -9.24 -0.02
N PHE A 160 14.72 -7.97 0.34
CA PHE A 160 14.85 -7.55 1.73
C PHE A 160 13.59 -8.00 2.47
N ILE A 161 13.77 -8.83 3.50
CA ILE A 161 12.67 -9.35 4.32
C ILE A 161 12.94 -8.95 5.76
N PHE A 162 12.04 -8.18 6.34
CA PHE A 162 12.04 -7.84 7.75
C PHE A 162 10.88 -8.54 8.47
N ALA A 163 11.17 -9.16 9.60
CA ALA A 163 10.17 -9.76 10.49
C ALA A 163 10.61 -9.53 11.94
N ASN A 164 9.64 -9.25 12.81
CA ASN A 164 9.87 -8.98 14.23
C ASN A 164 10.81 -7.78 14.40
N ASN A 165 12.09 -8.00 14.69
CA ASN A 165 13.10 -6.96 14.85
C ASN A 165 14.36 -7.20 14.00
N ARG A 166 14.30 -8.14 13.05
CA ARG A 166 15.45 -8.59 12.23
C ARG A 166 15.13 -8.49 10.75
N ALA A 167 16.18 -8.35 9.95
CA ALA A 167 16.07 -8.42 8.50
C ALA A 167 17.13 -9.32 7.88
N ILE A 168 16.80 -9.85 6.70
CA ILE A 168 17.68 -10.62 5.83
C ILE A 168 17.58 -10.13 4.39
N LEU A 169 18.60 -10.40 3.59
CA LEU A 169 18.55 -10.34 2.13
C LEU A 169 18.47 -11.78 1.61
N PHE A 170 17.37 -12.09 0.92
CA PHE A 170 17.04 -13.44 0.48
C PHE A 170 17.05 -13.55 -1.04
N ASN A 171 17.77 -14.55 -1.55
CA ASN A 171 17.75 -14.90 -2.96
C ASN A 171 16.67 -15.96 -3.20
N TYR A 172 15.56 -15.56 -3.81
CA TYR A 172 14.44 -16.46 -4.03
C TYR A 172 14.68 -17.48 -5.15
N PHE A 173 15.66 -17.28 -6.03
CA PHE A 173 16.02 -18.25 -7.07
C PHE A 173 16.76 -19.45 -6.48
N THR A 174 17.71 -19.21 -5.58
CA THR A 174 18.52 -20.24 -4.93
C THR A 174 17.92 -20.72 -3.60
N GLY A 175 16.95 -19.98 -3.05
CA GLY A 175 16.34 -20.29 -1.77
C GLY A 175 17.25 -20.02 -0.56
N SER A 176 18.19 -19.08 -0.68
CA SER A 176 19.25 -18.86 0.31
C SER A 176 19.25 -17.45 0.90
N VAL A 177 19.70 -17.33 2.15
CA VAL A 177 19.99 -16.03 2.79
C VAL A 177 21.38 -15.58 2.36
N ILE A 178 21.46 -14.45 1.65
CA ILE A 178 22.75 -13.87 1.21
C ILE A 178 23.37 -13.00 2.31
N ARG A 179 22.53 -12.31 3.07
CA ARG A 179 22.97 -11.35 4.08
C ARG A 179 21.99 -11.31 5.25
N THR A 180 22.52 -11.16 6.45
CA THR A 180 21.74 -10.83 7.65
C THR A 180 22.07 -9.41 8.06
N TYR A 181 21.05 -8.60 8.37
CA TYR A 181 21.22 -7.22 8.81
C TYR A 181 21.31 -7.15 10.34
N PRO A 182 21.90 -6.08 10.92
CA PRO A 182 21.82 -5.87 12.36
C PRO A 182 20.36 -5.82 12.83
N THR A 183 20.13 -6.22 14.08
CA THR A 183 18.81 -6.06 14.70
C THR A 183 18.50 -4.57 14.84
N ILE A 184 17.24 -4.17 14.61
CA ILE A 184 16.85 -2.77 14.82
C ILE A 184 17.07 -2.38 16.29
N PRO A 185 17.71 -1.23 16.59
CA PRO A 185 17.92 -0.78 17.96
C PRO A 185 16.62 -0.70 18.77
N GLY A 186 16.74 -0.95 20.09
CA GLY A 186 15.60 -1.06 21.02
C GLY A 186 15.09 -2.49 21.20
N GLY A 187 15.22 -3.34 20.17
CA GLY A 187 14.85 -4.77 20.25
C GLY A 187 13.35 -5.04 20.18
N ASP A 188 12.52 -4.00 20.01
CA ASP A 188 11.07 -4.15 19.87
C ASP A 188 10.65 -4.69 18.51
N PRO A 189 9.63 -5.57 18.46
CA PRO A 189 9.05 -6.06 17.22
C PRO A 189 8.35 -4.94 16.43
N ARG A 190 8.26 -5.10 15.10
CA ARG A 190 7.50 -4.21 14.19
C ARG A 190 6.46 -4.92 13.34
N SER A 191 6.46 -6.24 13.25
CA SER A 191 5.45 -6.99 12.49
C SER A 191 4.29 -7.43 13.38
N TYR A 192 3.21 -7.98 12.80
CA TYR A 192 1.99 -8.29 13.54
C TYR A 192 2.21 -9.33 14.67
N PRO A 193 1.68 -9.13 15.90
CA PRO A 193 0.67 -8.13 16.28
C PRO A 193 1.22 -6.75 16.66
N SER A 194 2.52 -6.58 16.91
CA SER A 194 3.09 -5.26 17.19
C SER A 194 2.75 -4.21 16.13
N THR A 195 2.78 -4.60 14.85
CA THR A 195 2.17 -3.84 13.73
C THR A 195 2.62 -2.37 13.66
N GLY A 196 3.91 -2.17 13.43
CA GLY A 196 4.39 -0.95 12.78
C GLY A 196 4.12 -0.99 11.28
N SER A 197 4.75 -0.08 10.54
CA SER A 197 4.68 -0.06 9.08
C SER A 197 6.05 0.16 8.47
N ALA A 198 6.16 -0.12 7.19
CA ALA A 198 7.42 -0.01 6.46
C ALA A 198 7.21 0.41 5.01
N VAL A 199 8.22 1.06 4.45
CA VAL A 199 8.24 1.49 3.05
C VAL A 199 9.64 1.38 2.47
N LEU A 200 9.73 0.97 1.20
CA LEU A 200 10.91 1.17 0.38
C LEU A 200 10.90 2.63 -0.08
N LEU A 201 11.86 3.42 0.39
CA LEU A 201 11.98 4.83 0.02
C LEU A 201 12.20 4.98 -1.50
N PRO A 202 11.85 6.14 -2.08
CA PRO A 202 11.99 6.39 -3.51
C PRO A 202 13.32 5.91 -4.09
N LEU A 203 13.26 5.10 -5.13
CA LEU A 203 14.45 4.67 -5.85
C LEU A 203 14.88 5.76 -6.80
N LYS A 204 16.08 6.30 -6.56
CA LYS A 204 16.64 7.42 -7.32
C LYS A 204 17.85 6.96 -8.12
N PRO A 205 18.07 7.49 -9.33
CA PRO A 205 19.15 7.03 -10.21
C PRO A 205 20.55 7.23 -9.63
N ASN A 206 20.73 8.27 -8.81
CA ASN A 206 22.02 8.66 -8.21
C ASN A 206 22.08 8.36 -6.70
N ALA A 207 21.15 7.58 -6.15
CA ALA A 207 21.20 7.20 -4.74
C ALA A 207 22.30 6.15 -4.51
N ALA A 208 22.88 6.16 -3.31
CA ALA A 208 23.88 5.19 -2.88
C ALA A 208 23.33 3.76 -2.67
N GLY A 209 22.09 3.49 -3.07
CA GLY A 209 21.39 2.23 -2.90
C GLY A 209 19.93 2.41 -2.48
N ALA A 210 19.22 1.31 -2.37
CA ALA A 210 17.85 1.27 -1.87
C ALA A 210 17.81 1.42 -0.35
N GLU A 211 16.81 2.14 0.17
CA GLU A 211 16.64 2.38 1.60
C GLU A 211 15.24 2.00 2.06
N VAL A 212 15.16 1.38 3.24
CA VAL A 212 13.90 1.02 3.87
C VAL A 212 13.73 1.87 5.13
N LEU A 213 12.53 2.41 5.31
CA LEU A 213 12.09 3.08 6.54
C LEU A 213 11.03 2.21 7.22
N LEU A 214 11.20 1.95 8.50
CA LEU A 214 10.22 1.27 9.35
C LEU A 214 9.87 2.18 10.52
N CYS A 215 8.59 2.29 10.84
CA CYS A 215 8.10 3.19 11.88
C CYS A 215 7.05 2.53 12.76
N GLY A 216 7.08 2.87 14.05
CA GLY A 216 6.01 2.54 14.97
C GLY A 216 5.88 1.06 15.31
N GLY A 217 4.70 0.66 15.77
CA GLY A 217 4.42 -0.65 16.34
C GLY A 217 4.31 -0.61 17.86
N ALA A 218 4.15 -1.76 18.49
CA ALA A 218 4.01 -1.90 19.93
C ALA A 218 5.29 -2.49 20.56
N PRO A 219 5.62 -2.11 21.81
CA PRO A 219 6.71 -2.72 22.56
C PRO A 219 6.56 -4.24 22.73
N LYS A 220 7.67 -4.95 22.91
CA LYS A 220 7.64 -6.40 23.18
C LYS A 220 6.74 -6.73 24.38
N GLY A 221 5.84 -7.69 24.22
CA GLY A 221 4.91 -8.12 25.26
C GLY A 221 3.63 -7.29 25.37
N ALA A 222 3.46 -6.24 24.56
CA ALA A 222 2.24 -5.43 24.54
C ALA A 222 0.99 -6.26 24.22
N PHE A 223 1.06 -7.26 23.35
CA PHE A 223 -0.07 -8.14 23.04
C PHE A 223 -0.57 -8.93 24.24
N ILE A 224 0.34 -9.46 25.06
CA ILE A 224 -0.02 -10.17 26.29
C ILE A 224 -0.68 -9.21 27.29
N ARG A 225 -0.18 -7.97 27.42
CA ARG A 225 -0.76 -6.95 28.30
C ARG A 225 -2.14 -6.48 27.82
N ALA A 226 -2.31 -6.30 26.51
CA ALA A 226 -3.59 -5.90 25.92
C ALA A 226 -4.73 -6.90 26.19
N ASN A 227 -4.44 -8.20 26.33
CA ASN A 227 -5.43 -9.20 26.77
C ASN A 227 -5.99 -8.91 28.18
N ASN A 228 -5.25 -8.19 29.02
CA ASN A 228 -5.68 -7.75 30.35
C ASN A 228 -6.15 -6.28 30.35
N HIS A 229 -6.48 -5.72 29.18
CA HIS A 229 -6.87 -4.31 28.98
C HIS A 229 -5.83 -3.29 29.45
N ASP A 230 -4.55 -3.68 29.42
CA ASP A 230 -3.42 -2.84 29.75
C ASP A 230 -2.69 -2.42 28.46
N PHE A 231 -3.06 -1.24 27.95
CA PHE A 231 -2.60 -0.72 26.66
C PHE A 231 -1.31 0.10 26.82
N VAL A 232 -0.20 -0.51 26.41
CA VAL A 232 1.13 0.13 26.48
C VAL A 232 1.26 1.20 25.41
N PRO A 233 1.91 2.36 25.67
CA PRO A 233 2.22 3.34 24.64
C PRO A 233 2.92 2.71 23.43
N ALA A 234 2.47 3.07 22.24
CA ALA A 234 3.06 2.64 20.98
C ALA A 234 4.44 3.27 20.78
N LEU A 235 5.28 2.61 20.00
CA LEU A 235 6.60 3.09 19.63
C LEU A 235 6.46 4.34 18.76
N ASP A 236 7.25 5.36 19.05
CA ASP A 236 7.46 6.55 18.22
C ASP A 236 8.74 6.45 17.37
N THR A 237 9.52 5.40 17.56
CA THR A 237 10.80 5.22 16.87
C THR A 237 10.62 4.75 15.43
N CYS A 238 11.44 5.31 14.54
CA CYS A 238 11.62 4.88 13.16
C CYS A 238 13.06 4.47 12.90
N GLY A 239 13.27 3.37 12.19
CA GLY A 239 14.58 2.93 11.71
C GLY A 239 14.68 3.05 10.20
N ARG A 240 15.74 3.69 9.71
CA ARG A 240 16.10 3.74 8.29
C ARG A 240 17.38 2.95 8.07
N ILE A 241 17.39 2.08 7.06
CA ILE A 241 18.58 1.30 6.68
C ILE A 241 18.78 1.33 5.18
N ARG A 242 20.04 1.41 4.75
CA ARG A 242 20.43 1.24 3.34
C ARG A 242 20.75 -0.23 3.09
N ILE A 243 20.01 -0.86 2.19
CA ILE A 243 20.10 -2.30 1.89
C ILE A 243 21.49 -2.62 1.31
N ASP A 244 21.95 -1.81 0.35
CA ASP A 244 23.15 -2.06 -0.45
C ASP A 244 24.45 -1.59 0.22
N ASP A 245 24.38 -0.99 1.41
CA ASP A 245 25.57 -0.59 2.15
C ASP A 245 26.44 -1.83 2.46
N PRO A 246 27.77 -1.80 2.21
CA PRO A 246 28.66 -2.89 2.62
C PRO A 246 28.65 -3.18 4.13
N ASN A 247 28.37 -2.16 4.95
CA ASN A 247 28.21 -2.27 6.40
C ASN A 247 26.90 -1.58 6.84
N PRO A 248 25.74 -2.21 6.59
CA PRO A 248 24.44 -1.56 6.77
C PRO A 248 24.15 -1.31 8.24
N GLN A 249 23.77 -0.08 8.58
CA GLN A 249 23.43 0.34 9.95
C GLN A 249 22.05 0.99 9.99
N TRP A 250 21.34 0.78 11.11
CA TRP A 250 20.08 1.45 11.38
C TRP A 250 20.34 2.88 11.84
N VAL A 251 19.78 3.85 11.13
CA VAL A 251 19.68 5.24 11.56
C VAL A 251 18.31 5.42 12.20
N MET A 252 18.28 5.73 13.49
CA MET A 252 17.05 5.88 14.25
C MET A 252 16.62 7.35 14.31
N GLU A 253 15.33 7.60 14.13
CA GLU A 253 14.68 8.90 14.33
C GLU A 253 13.39 8.70 15.14
N THR A 254 12.84 9.79 15.68
CA THR A 254 11.61 9.77 16.48
C THR A 254 10.50 10.50 15.75
N MET A 255 9.35 9.85 15.60
CA MET A 255 8.12 10.45 15.11
C MET A 255 7.56 11.46 16.12
N PRO A 256 6.71 12.40 15.69
CA PRO A 256 6.06 13.34 16.61
C PRO A 256 5.15 12.68 17.67
N ALA A 257 4.69 11.45 17.42
CA ALA A 257 3.88 10.66 18.35
C ALA A 257 4.03 9.16 18.06
N GLY A 258 3.85 8.33 19.09
CA GLY A 258 3.80 6.87 18.98
C GLY A 258 2.64 6.41 18.11
N ARG A 259 2.86 5.36 17.30
CA ARG A 259 1.82 4.82 16.41
C ARG A 259 1.94 3.32 16.22
N VAL A 260 0.89 2.58 16.55
CA VAL A 260 0.66 1.19 16.17
C VAL A 260 -0.47 1.14 15.14
N MET A 261 -0.46 0.15 14.24
CA MET A 261 -1.44 0.00 13.16
C MET A 261 -1.48 1.17 12.15
N GLY A 262 -0.39 1.92 11.99
CA GLY A 262 -0.30 2.99 11.00
C GLY A 262 -0.06 2.45 9.59
N ASP A 263 -0.57 3.11 8.56
CA ASP A 263 -0.22 2.85 7.16
C ASP A 263 0.85 3.84 6.68
N MET A 264 1.84 3.36 5.93
CA MET A 264 2.84 4.17 5.24
C MET A 264 2.63 4.13 3.73
N VAL A 265 2.31 5.27 3.12
CA VAL A 265 1.96 5.39 1.70
C VAL A 265 2.92 6.36 1.00
N LEU A 266 3.56 5.92 -0.08
CA LEU A 266 4.37 6.78 -0.95
C LEU A 266 3.49 7.78 -1.69
N LEU A 267 3.88 9.05 -1.67
CA LEU A 267 3.22 10.13 -2.41
C LEU A 267 3.97 10.41 -3.72
N PRO A 268 3.31 10.99 -4.74
CA PRO A 268 3.93 11.21 -6.06
C PRO A 268 5.20 12.06 -6.06
N ASN A 269 5.35 12.95 -5.07
CA ASN A 269 6.52 13.80 -4.89
C ASN A 269 7.71 13.11 -4.20
N GLY A 270 7.55 11.86 -3.73
CA GLY A 270 8.58 11.10 -3.02
C GLY A 270 8.49 11.18 -1.49
N ASP A 271 7.56 11.97 -0.95
CA ASP A 271 7.27 11.96 0.48
C ASP A 271 6.53 10.68 0.89
N VAL A 272 6.53 10.39 2.19
CA VAL A 272 5.77 9.28 2.77
C VAL A 272 4.70 9.83 3.70
N LEU A 273 3.45 9.45 3.47
CA LEU A 273 2.36 9.69 4.41
C LEU A 273 2.31 8.55 5.44
N ILE A 274 2.26 8.90 6.72
CA ILE A 274 1.96 8.01 7.83
C ILE A 274 0.58 8.39 8.37
N VAL A 275 -0.40 7.48 8.26
CA VAL A 275 -1.81 7.71 8.64
C VAL A 275 -2.38 6.50 9.37
N ASN A 276 -3.59 6.59 9.90
CA ASN A 276 -4.29 5.53 10.63
C ASN A 276 -3.59 5.06 11.92
N GLY A 277 -4.25 4.21 12.68
CA GLY A 277 -3.69 3.57 13.86
C GLY A 277 -3.98 4.26 15.18
N ALA A 278 -3.24 3.84 16.19
CA ALA A 278 -3.49 4.09 17.61
C ALA A 278 -2.19 4.46 18.32
N GLY A 279 -2.29 5.21 19.42
CA GLY A 279 -1.19 5.68 20.24
C GLY A 279 -0.80 4.70 21.34
N SER A 280 -1.64 3.70 21.64
CA SER A 280 -1.36 2.66 22.62
C SER A 280 -2.00 1.31 22.25
N GLY A 281 -1.47 0.24 22.83
CA GLY A 281 -1.93 -1.13 22.62
C GLY A 281 -1.22 -1.82 21.46
N THR A 282 -1.94 -2.66 20.73
CA THR A 282 -1.41 -3.52 19.66
C THR A 282 -2.49 -3.79 18.60
N ALA A 283 -2.11 -4.38 17.46
CA ALA A 283 -3.11 -4.89 16.53
C ALA A 283 -3.83 -6.13 17.06
N GLY A 284 -5.10 -6.25 16.68
CA GLY A 284 -6.03 -7.25 17.21
C GLY A 284 -7.34 -6.59 17.64
N TRP A 285 -8.33 -7.42 17.93
CA TRP A 285 -9.63 -6.93 18.36
C TRP A 285 -9.58 -6.41 19.78
N GLU A 286 -10.21 -5.26 20.03
CA GLU A 286 -10.26 -4.58 21.34
C GLU A 286 -8.88 -4.20 21.92
N PHE A 287 -7.80 -4.29 21.13
CA PHE A 287 -6.43 -4.21 21.66
C PHE A 287 -5.71 -2.88 21.40
N GLY A 288 -6.35 -1.93 20.72
CA GLY A 288 -5.80 -0.59 20.49
C GLY A 288 -6.60 0.47 21.23
N ALA A 289 -5.91 1.50 21.72
CA ALA A 289 -6.50 2.67 22.35
C ALA A 289 -5.78 3.96 21.92
N ASP A 290 -6.36 5.12 22.23
CA ASP A 290 -5.82 6.45 21.91
C ASP A 290 -5.63 6.68 20.40
N PRO A 291 -6.70 6.89 19.61
CA PRO A 291 -6.61 6.95 18.16
C PRO A 291 -5.62 8.02 17.67
N ALA A 292 -4.75 7.66 16.74
CA ALA A 292 -3.73 8.54 16.19
C ALA A 292 -4.30 9.39 15.04
N LEU A 293 -5.08 10.43 15.41
CA LEU A 293 -5.90 11.23 14.50
C LEU A 293 -5.12 12.13 13.52
N SER A 294 -3.93 12.59 13.90
CA SER A 294 -3.09 13.43 13.04
C SER A 294 -2.21 12.59 12.13
N PRO A 295 -2.30 12.73 10.79
CA PRO A 295 -1.32 12.15 9.89
C PRO A 295 0.05 12.82 10.05
N VAL A 296 1.11 12.15 9.60
CA VAL A 296 2.48 12.68 9.59
C VAL A 296 3.07 12.51 8.20
N ILE A 297 3.67 13.57 7.66
CA ILE A 297 4.47 13.49 6.43
C ILE A 297 5.93 13.28 6.82
N TYR A 298 6.56 12.25 6.26
CA TYR A 298 8.01 12.05 6.31
C TYR A 298 8.64 12.47 4.97
N ARG A 299 9.60 13.38 5.03
CA ARG A 299 10.37 13.90 3.88
C ARG A 299 11.75 13.27 3.86
N PRO A 300 12.02 12.26 3.01
CA PRO A 300 13.24 11.47 3.09
C PRO A 300 14.54 12.25 2.87
N ASP A 301 14.46 13.35 2.10
CA ASP A 301 15.60 14.16 1.70
C ASP A 301 15.91 15.32 2.63
N ASN A 302 15.00 15.63 3.57
CA ASN A 302 15.28 16.63 4.58
C ASN A 302 16.40 16.15 5.51
N PRO A 303 17.15 17.07 6.14
CA PRO A 303 18.07 16.74 7.21
C PRO A 303 17.35 16.00 8.35
N ILE A 304 18.06 15.09 9.02
CA ILE A 304 17.59 14.41 10.23
C ILE A 304 17.08 15.46 11.22
N GLY A 305 15.93 15.19 11.84
CA GLY A 305 15.26 16.12 12.76
C GLY A 305 14.29 17.12 12.10
N SER A 306 14.28 17.23 10.76
CA SER A 306 13.28 18.03 10.02
C SER A 306 12.47 17.22 8.99
N ARG A 307 12.53 15.89 9.09
CA ARG A 307 11.85 14.97 8.17
C ARG A 307 10.37 14.81 8.47
N PHE A 308 9.95 14.87 9.73
CA PHE A 308 8.56 14.65 10.12
C PHE A 308 7.79 15.97 10.23
N ALA A 309 6.58 15.99 9.68
CA ALA A 309 5.65 17.11 9.82
C ALA A 309 4.23 16.61 10.09
N THR A 310 3.71 16.91 11.27
CA THR A 310 2.31 16.63 11.65
C THR A 310 1.35 17.40 10.74
N GLN A 311 0.29 16.74 10.32
CA GLN A 311 -0.77 17.28 9.46
C GLN A 311 -2.06 17.50 10.27
N ASN A 312 -3.04 18.15 9.66
CA ASN A 312 -4.35 18.37 10.27
C ASN A 312 -5.03 17.04 10.61
N PRO A 313 -5.62 16.90 11.81
CA PRO A 313 -6.26 15.66 12.24
C PRO A 313 -7.60 15.39 11.54
N SER A 314 -7.96 14.11 11.43
CA SER A 314 -9.35 13.68 11.19
C SER A 314 -10.10 13.53 12.52
N SER A 315 -11.43 13.58 12.49
CA SER A 315 -12.28 13.22 13.64
C SER A 315 -12.54 11.72 13.75
N THR A 316 -12.19 10.94 12.72
CA THR A 316 -12.57 9.53 12.57
C THR A 316 -11.45 8.61 13.05
N PRO A 317 -11.66 7.79 14.11
CA PRO A 317 -10.70 6.79 14.55
C PRO A 317 -10.51 5.66 13.52
N ARG A 318 -9.36 5.64 12.84
CA ARG A 318 -9.00 4.57 11.89
C ARG A 318 -8.14 3.52 12.61
N MET A 319 -8.77 2.63 13.38
CA MET A 319 -8.12 1.63 14.24
C MET A 319 -7.77 0.32 13.48
N TYR A 320 -7.74 -0.82 14.16
CA TYR A 320 -7.48 -2.13 13.55
C TYR A 320 -8.44 -2.41 12.38
N HIS A 321 -7.91 -2.92 11.25
CA HIS A 321 -8.61 -3.08 9.96
C HIS A 321 -8.96 -1.78 9.22
N SER A 322 -8.34 -0.66 9.58
CA SER A 322 -8.20 0.46 8.64
C SER A 322 -7.15 0.17 7.55
N THR A 323 -7.18 0.93 6.47
CA THR A 323 -6.22 0.84 5.37
C THR A 323 -6.19 2.16 4.60
N ALA A 324 -5.12 2.38 3.84
CA ALA A 324 -4.93 3.55 3.01
C ALA A 324 -4.30 3.21 1.65
N ILE A 325 -4.65 3.96 0.60
CA ILE A 325 -4.09 3.79 -0.74
C ILE A 325 -4.01 5.10 -1.53
N LEU A 326 -2.91 5.29 -2.26
CA LEU A 326 -2.72 6.43 -3.15
C LEU A 326 -3.66 6.33 -4.36
N LEU A 327 -4.34 7.42 -4.71
CA LEU A 327 -5.17 7.57 -5.89
C LEU A 327 -4.41 8.27 -7.03
N ARG A 328 -4.89 8.10 -8.27
CA ARG A 328 -4.27 8.70 -9.47
C ARG A 328 -4.28 10.23 -9.46
N ASP A 329 -5.24 10.85 -8.78
CA ASP A 329 -5.31 12.31 -8.62
C ASP A 329 -4.36 12.87 -7.54
N GLY A 330 -3.62 12.00 -6.85
CA GLY A 330 -2.66 12.36 -5.81
C GLY A 330 -3.25 12.43 -4.40
N ARG A 331 -4.56 12.21 -4.22
CA ARG A 331 -5.15 12.01 -2.88
C ARG A 331 -4.80 10.64 -2.33
N VAL A 332 -4.98 10.44 -1.03
CA VAL A 332 -4.92 9.12 -0.40
C VAL A 332 -6.30 8.76 0.12
N LEU A 333 -6.88 7.68 -0.39
CA LEU A 333 -8.14 7.13 0.09
C LEU A 333 -7.87 6.38 1.41
N VAL A 334 -8.71 6.62 2.41
CA VAL A 334 -8.62 6.03 3.74
C VAL A 334 -9.97 5.41 4.07
N GLY A 335 -9.96 4.18 4.59
CA GLY A 335 -11.20 3.48 4.94
C GLY A 335 -11.05 2.57 6.15
N GLY A 336 -12.17 2.04 6.62
CA GLY A 336 -12.23 1.20 7.82
C GLY A 336 -12.44 2.03 9.08
N SER A 337 -12.59 1.49 10.26
CA SER A 337 -11.95 0.29 10.76
C SER A 337 -12.98 -0.66 11.35
N ASN A 338 -12.58 -1.90 11.60
CA ASN A 338 -13.37 -2.82 12.42
C ASN A 338 -12.47 -3.40 13.51
N PRO A 339 -12.40 -2.74 14.68
CA PRO A 339 -11.59 -3.22 15.79
C PRO A 339 -12.26 -4.37 16.57
N HIS A 340 -13.34 -4.95 16.05
CA HIS A 340 -14.15 -5.95 16.74
C HIS A 340 -14.16 -7.30 16.02
N LYS A 341 -14.52 -8.35 16.77
CA LYS A 341 -14.68 -9.71 16.22
C LYS A 341 -15.78 -9.82 15.17
N PHE A 342 -16.85 -9.05 15.33
CA PHE A 342 -18.01 -8.95 14.44
C PHE A 342 -18.31 -7.48 14.19
N TYR A 343 -19.17 -7.18 13.21
CA TYR A 343 -19.63 -5.80 13.07
C TYR A 343 -20.35 -5.34 14.34
N ASN A 344 -19.85 -4.26 14.92
CA ASN A 344 -20.43 -3.63 16.10
C ASN A 344 -20.44 -2.11 15.93
N PHE A 345 -21.63 -1.54 15.82
CA PHE A 345 -21.84 -0.14 15.47
C PHE A 345 -22.24 0.73 16.68
N THR A 346 -22.58 0.14 17.82
CA THR A 346 -23.13 0.89 18.98
C THR A 346 -22.63 0.32 20.31
N GLY A 347 -22.61 1.16 21.35
CA GLY A 347 -22.26 0.72 22.71
C GLY A 347 -20.79 0.29 22.89
N VAL A 348 -19.91 0.70 21.99
CA VAL A 348 -18.46 0.41 22.00
C VAL A 348 -17.64 1.67 21.82
N LEU A 349 -16.39 1.66 22.29
CA LEU A 349 -15.51 2.82 22.27
C LEU A 349 -15.15 3.26 20.85
N TYR A 350 -14.91 2.31 19.94
CA TYR A 350 -14.53 2.56 18.55
C TYR A 350 -15.43 1.75 17.61
N PRO A 351 -16.62 2.26 17.25
CA PRO A 351 -17.55 1.54 16.39
C PRO A 351 -16.94 1.10 15.05
N THR A 352 -17.49 0.03 14.48
CA THR A 352 -17.23 -0.35 13.08
C THR A 352 -17.53 0.83 12.16
N ASP A 353 -16.55 1.22 11.35
CA ASP A 353 -16.66 2.30 10.40
C ASP A 353 -16.43 1.76 8.97
N LEU A 354 -17.50 1.84 8.15
CA LEU A 354 -17.50 1.40 6.75
C LEU A 354 -17.40 2.58 5.78
N THR A 355 -17.18 3.80 6.28
CA THR A 355 -17.05 5.01 5.47
C THR A 355 -15.66 5.14 4.87
N LEU A 356 -15.56 5.96 3.83
CA LEU A 356 -14.31 6.36 3.20
C LEU A 356 -14.10 7.86 3.39
N GLU A 357 -12.86 8.24 3.67
CA GLU A 357 -12.38 9.63 3.63
C GLU A 357 -11.19 9.71 2.66
N SER A 358 -10.89 10.91 2.16
CA SER A 358 -9.66 11.14 1.40
C SER A 358 -8.78 12.16 2.08
N PHE A 359 -7.54 11.79 2.41
CA PHE A 359 -6.51 12.74 2.78
C PHE A 359 -6.03 13.47 1.52
N SER A 360 -6.01 14.80 1.58
CA SER A 360 -5.51 15.66 0.50
C SER A 360 -4.19 16.30 0.94
N PRO A 361 -3.04 15.80 0.46
CA PRO A 361 -1.74 16.36 0.83
C PRO A 361 -1.60 17.83 0.43
N SER A 362 -0.69 18.56 1.07
CA SER A 362 -0.53 20.01 0.86
C SER A 362 -0.29 20.40 -0.60
N TYR A 363 0.29 19.50 -1.41
CA TYR A 363 0.49 19.74 -2.84
C TYR A 363 -0.81 19.81 -3.66
N LEU A 364 -1.96 19.44 -3.08
CA LEU A 364 -3.29 19.60 -3.70
C LEU A 364 -4.01 20.86 -3.25
N ASP A 365 -3.42 21.66 -2.35
CA ASP A 365 -4.02 22.93 -1.93
C ASP A 365 -4.26 23.82 -3.17
N PRO A 366 -5.50 24.32 -3.38
CA PRO A 366 -5.84 25.15 -4.54
C PRO A 366 -4.91 26.34 -4.77
N LYS A 367 -4.27 26.85 -3.71
CA LYS A 367 -3.28 27.93 -3.84
C LYS A 367 -2.09 27.54 -4.71
N PHE A 368 -1.77 26.25 -4.85
CA PHE A 368 -0.68 25.77 -5.71
C PHE A 368 -1.15 25.37 -7.11
N GLY A 369 -2.42 25.58 -7.47
CA GLY A 369 -2.94 25.23 -8.80
C GLY A 369 -2.18 25.88 -9.96
N TYR A 370 -1.57 27.05 -9.74
CA TYR A 370 -0.73 27.73 -10.74
C TYR A 370 0.65 27.08 -10.97
N LEU A 371 1.04 26.11 -10.14
CA LEU A 371 2.27 25.32 -10.27
C LEU A 371 2.01 23.91 -10.83
N LYS A 372 0.75 23.45 -10.81
CA LYS A 372 0.36 22.08 -11.13
C LYS A 372 0.65 21.74 -12.61
N PRO A 373 1.53 20.76 -12.89
CA PRO A 373 1.74 20.30 -14.25
C PRO A 373 0.54 19.50 -14.77
N ARG A 374 0.36 19.49 -16.10
CA ARG A 374 -0.55 18.58 -16.78
C ARG A 374 0.20 17.80 -17.84
N VAL A 375 0.22 16.48 -17.72
CA VAL A 375 0.82 15.60 -18.73
C VAL A 375 -0.04 15.62 -20.00
N VAL A 376 0.61 15.81 -21.14
CA VAL A 376 0.01 15.80 -22.48
C VAL A 376 0.36 14.50 -23.20
N SER A 377 1.59 14.01 -23.03
CA SER A 377 2.02 12.71 -23.54
C SER A 377 3.08 12.10 -22.61
N PRO A 378 3.15 10.78 -22.42
CA PRO A 378 2.36 9.73 -23.07
C PRO A 378 0.87 9.75 -22.69
N GLY A 379 0.04 9.11 -23.51
CA GLY A 379 -1.39 8.93 -23.20
C GLY A 379 -1.60 7.80 -22.18
N PRO A 380 -2.81 7.65 -21.64
CA PRO A 380 -3.14 6.55 -20.73
C PRO A 380 -2.85 5.18 -21.34
N GLN A 381 -2.39 4.25 -20.52
CA GLN A 381 -2.05 2.86 -20.85
C GLN A 381 -0.96 2.70 -21.92
N THR A 382 -0.12 3.71 -22.10
CA THR A 382 1.05 3.59 -23.00
C THR A 382 1.99 2.50 -22.50
N LYS A 383 2.38 1.60 -23.41
CA LYS A 383 3.38 0.56 -23.14
C LYS A 383 4.78 1.10 -23.36
N ILE A 384 5.68 0.85 -22.42
CA ILE A 384 7.09 1.27 -22.47
C ILE A 384 8.01 0.08 -22.18
N GLY A 385 9.19 0.04 -22.82
CA GLY A 385 10.22 -0.94 -22.51
C GLY A 385 11.23 -0.43 -21.48
N TYR A 386 12.09 -1.33 -21.01
CA TYR A 386 13.20 -1.02 -20.09
C TYR A 386 14.37 -0.32 -20.79
N GLY A 387 15.06 0.59 -20.09
CA GLY A 387 16.27 1.28 -20.56
C GLY A 387 16.07 2.17 -21.80
N GLN A 388 14.83 2.59 -22.07
CA GLN A 388 14.46 3.40 -23.23
C GLN A 388 14.39 4.88 -22.88
N LYS A 389 14.63 5.75 -23.87
CA LYS A 389 14.41 7.19 -23.74
C LYS A 389 12.95 7.53 -24.03
N LEU A 390 12.20 7.95 -23.01
CA LEU A 390 10.80 8.35 -23.12
C LEU A 390 10.69 9.89 -23.16
N PRO A 391 10.19 10.49 -24.26
CA PRO A 391 9.82 11.90 -24.27
C PRO A 391 8.46 12.10 -23.59
N ILE A 392 8.42 12.93 -22.56
CA ILE A 392 7.20 13.33 -21.86
C ILE A 392 6.93 14.79 -22.18
N ARG A 393 5.72 15.08 -22.64
CA ARG A 393 5.25 16.45 -22.84
C ARG A 393 4.27 16.81 -21.76
N PHE A 394 4.43 17.98 -21.19
CA PHE A 394 3.55 18.50 -20.16
C PHE A 394 3.39 20.01 -20.29
N THR A 395 2.35 20.55 -19.69
CA THR A 395 2.11 21.98 -19.61
C THR A 395 2.23 22.48 -18.18
N ILE A 396 2.78 23.68 -18.03
CA ILE A 396 2.76 24.47 -16.78
C ILE A 396 2.28 25.87 -17.17
N PRO A 397 1.50 26.58 -16.32
CA PRO A 397 1.11 27.96 -16.58
C PRO A 397 2.30 28.85 -16.99
N PRO A 398 2.11 29.78 -17.96
CA PRO A 398 3.21 30.58 -18.50
C PRO A 398 4.01 31.31 -17.42
N GLY A 399 5.35 31.32 -17.55
CA GLY A 399 6.25 32.04 -16.64
C GLY A 399 6.43 31.41 -15.25
N ARG A 400 5.89 30.21 -15.01
CA ARG A 400 5.97 29.54 -13.69
C ARG A 400 6.96 28.39 -13.62
N LEU A 401 7.55 27.97 -14.74
CA LEU A 401 8.49 26.85 -14.77
C LEU A 401 9.75 27.18 -13.95
N ASN A 402 10.02 26.37 -12.93
CA ASN A 402 11.34 26.18 -12.35
C ASN A 402 11.93 24.89 -12.93
N SER A 403 12.85 25.02 -13.89
CA SER A 403 13.44 23.88 -14.59
C SER A 403 14.20 22.94 -13.66
N THR A 404 14.79 23.46 -12.58
CA THR A 404 15.61 22.65 -11.66
C THR A 404 14.77 21.72 -10.79
N SER A 405 13.52 22.08 -10.50
CA SER A 405 12.62 21.31 -9.63
C SER A 405 11.75 20.28 -10.36
N VAL A 406 11.78 20.24 -11.70
CA VAL A 406 11.01 19.26 -12.46
C VAL A 406 11.62 17.86 -12.31
N MET A 407 10.81 16.94 -11.80
CA MET A 407 11.09 15.51 -11.77
C MET A 407 9.93 14.71 -12.37
N VAL A 408 10.23 13.48 -12.79
CA VAL A 408 9.23 12.52 -13.26
C VAL A 408 9.30 11.32 -12.36
N THR A 409 8.16 10.92 -11.82
CA THR A 409 8.06 9.75 -10.93
C THR A 409 7.13 8.70 -11.53
N MET A 410 7.42 7.43 -11.25
CA MET A 410 6.56 6.29 -11.53
C MET A 410 6.18 5.63 -10.22
N VAL A 411 4.88 5.46 -9.96
CA VAL A 411 4.38 4.84 -8.73
C VAL A 411 3.61 3.56 -9.05
N ALA A 412 4.05 2.44 -8.49
CA ALA A 412 3.28 1.20 -8.44
C ALA A 412 2.29 1.29 -7.26
N PRO A 413 0.98 1.05 -7.49
CA PRO A 413 -0.01 1.00 -6.41
C PRO A 413 0.24 -0.18 -5.46
N SER A 414 -0.12 -0.01 -4.19
CA SER A 414 -0.06 -1.10 -3.22
C SER A 414 -1.27 -2.03 -3.29
N PHE A 415 -1.06 -3.25 -2.78
CA PHE A 415 -2.08 -4.01 -2.10
C PHE A 415 -1.95 -3.72 -0.60
N THR A 416 -2.90 -3.02 0.02
CA THR A 416 -2.80 -2.59 1.42
C THR A 416 -3.73 -3.39 2.32
N THR A 417 -3.18 -3.95 3.41
CA THR A 417 -3.94 -4.58 4.50
C THR A 417 -3.08 -4.65 5.76
N HIS A 418 -3.71 -4.61 6.94
CA HIS A 418 -3.03 -4.75 8.24
C HIS A 418 -1.75 -3.91 8.35
N SER A 419 -1.84 -2.62 7.98
CA SER A 419 -0.77 -1.63 8.14
C SER A 419 0.45 -1.83 7.23
N PHE A 420 0.33 -2.68 6.20
CA PHE A 420 1.37 -2.87 5.21
C PHE A 420 0.83 -2.72 3.78
N SER A 421 1.43 -1.79 3.05
CA SER A 421 1.18 -1.50 1.64
C SER A 421 2.16 -2.31 0.78
N MET A 422 1.82 -3.57 0.53
CA MET A 422 2.63 -4.51 -0.26
C MET A 422 2.78 -4.00 -1.70
N ASN A 423 3.92 -4.28 -2.33
CA ASN A 423 4.21 -3.96 -3.74
C ASN A 423 4.29 -2.46 -4.11
N GLN A 424 3.96 -1.52 -3.21
CA GLN A 424 4.15 -0.11 -3.55
C GLN A 424 5.62 0.17 -3.85
N ARG A 425 5.84 1.05 -4.82
CA ARG A 425 7.18 1.42 -5.23
C ARG A 425 7.14 2.75 -5.94
N LEU A 426 8.09 3.63 -5.62
CA LEU A 426 8.26 4.89 -6.32
C LEU A 426 9.64 4.92 -6.96
N LEU A 427 9.69 5.21 -8.25
CA LEU A 427 10.92 5.46 -8.99
C LEU A 427 10.97 6.93 -9.39
N VAL A 428 12.10 7.58 -9.16
CA VAL A 428 12.43 8.87 -9.78
C VAL A 428 13.21 8.56 -11.05
N LEU A 429 12.75 9.04 -12.21
CA LEU A 429 13.40 8.75 -13.49
C LEU A 429 14.55 9.72 -13.77
N THR A 430 15.63 9.22 -14.36
CA THR A 430 16.75 10.05 -14.80
C THR A 430 16.27 10.99 -15.89
N ARG A 431 16.45 12.30 -15.70
CA ARG A 431 16.17 13.31 -16.73
C ARG A 431 17.44 13.64 -17.51
N ALA A 432 17.31 13.89 -18.80
CA ALA A 432 18.39 14.37 -19.65
C ALA A 432 18.10 15.79 -20.18
N ASP A 433 17.00 15.96 -20.91
CA ASP A 433 16.75 17.17 -21.70
C ASP A 433 15.37 17.75 -21.41
N LEU A 434 15.29 18.85 -20.67
CA LEU A 434 14.07 19.66 -20.51
C LEU A 434 14.13 20.87 -21.45
N LYS A 435 13.18 20.97 -22.39
CA LYS A 435 13.12 22.09 -23.34
C LYS A 435 11.71 22.60 -23.57
N PRO A 436 11.52 23.91 -23.82
CA PRO A 436 10.25 24.44 -24.30
C PRO A 436 9.96 23.91 -25.71
N VAL A 437 8.70 23.54 -25.97
CA VAL A 437 8.19 23.12 -27.29
C VAL A 437 6.93 23.89 -27.70
N GLY A 438 6.52 24.86 -26.87
CA GLY A 438 5.39 25.77 -27.09
C GLY A 438 5.35 26.82 -25.98
N LYS A 439 4.37 27.75 -26.04
CA LYS A 439 4.27 28.89 -25.09
C LYS A 439 4.19 28.47 -23.61
N SER A 440 3.56 27.33 -23.34
CA SER A 440 3.37 26.77 -21.99
C SER A 440 3.63 25.27 -21.95
N THR A 441 4.24 24.74 -23.01
CA THR A 441 4.42 23.30 -23.22
C THR A 441 5.90 22.99 -23.22
N TYR A 442 6.27 22.01 -22.42
CA TYR A 442 7.65 21.57 -22.24
C TYR A 442 7.75 20.10 -22.56
N GLN A 443 8.93 19.70 -23.02
CA GLN A 443 9.27 18.30 -23.22
C GLN A 443 10.46 17.97 -22.33
N ILE A 444 10.31 16.96 -21.49
CA ILE A 444 11.39 16.35 -20.72
C ILE A 444 11.67 14.96 -21.29
N ARG A 445 12.94 14.66 -21.59
CA ARG A 445 13.36 13.28 -21.88
C ARG A 445 13.81 12.62 -20.59
N VAL A 446 13.28 11.42 -20.36
CA VAL A 446 13.66 10.57 -19.23
C VAL A 446 14.11 9.20 -19.71
N ASP A 447 14.94 8.54 -18.90
CA ASP A 447 15.27 7.13 -19.09
C ASP A 447 14.27 6.28 -18.29
N THR A 448 13.62 5.33 -18.97
CA THR A 448 12.80 4.34 -18.30
C THR A 448 13.68 3.41 -17.45
N PRO A 449 13.13 2.76 -16.41
CA PRO A 449 13.90 1.87 -15.54
C PRO A 449 14.70 0.85 -16.34
N GLY A 450 15.93 0.57 -15.92
CA GLY A 450 16.86 -0.28 -16.68
C GLY A 450 16.55 -1.78 -16.64
N SER A 451 15.73 -2.24 -15.69
CA SER A 451 15.40 -3.66 -15.51
C SER A 451 14.11 -3.89 -14.72
N GLY A 452 13.58 -5.11 -14.83
CA GLY A 452 12.47 -5.60 -14.01
C GLY A 452 12.78 -5.68 -12.51
N ASN A 453 14.06 -5.66 -12.10
CA ASN A 453 14.43 -5.56 -10.68
C ASN A 453 14.12 -4.17 -10.13
N LEU A 454 14.39 -3.14 -10.94
CA LEU A 454 14.06 -1.75 -10.58
C LEU A 454 12.57 -1.49 -10.68
N ALA A 455 11.89 -1.97 -11.73
CA ALA A 455 10.45 -1.83 -11.87
C ALA A 455 9.86 -3.14 -12.40
N PRO A 456 9.34 -4.02 -11.52
CA PRO A 456 8.65 -5.23 -11.95
C PRO A 456 7.57 -4.92 -13.00
N PRO A 457 7.38 -5.80 -13.99
CA PRO A 457 6.46 -5.54 -15.09
C PRO A 457 5.03 -5.33 -14.57
N GLY A 458 4.32 -4.35 -15.12
CA GLY A 458 2.97 -4.00 -14.71
C GLY A 458 2.61 -2.55 -14.93
N TYR A 459 1.51 -2.13 -14.29
CA TYR A 459 0.95 -0.79 -14.40
C TYR A 459 1.52 0.15 -13.33
N TYR A 460 1.93 1.33 -13.77
CA TYR A 460 2.45 2.40 -12.93
C TYR A 460 1.72 3.70 -13.24
N MET A 461 1.52 4.53 -12.22
CA MET A 461 1.09 5.91 -12.40
C MET A 461 2.33 6.79 -12.63
N LEU A 462 2.42 7.41 -13.80
CA LEU A 462 3.46 8.38 -14.13
C LEU A 462 3.00 9.79 -13.75
N PHE A 463 3.84 10.50 -13.02
CA PHE A 463 3.62 11.89 -12.61
C PHE A 463 4.75 12.78 -13.12
N VAL A 464 4.41 14.02 -13.48
CA VAL A 464 5.37 15.11 -13.56
C VAL A 464 5.19 15.95 -12.30
N VAL A 465 6.27 16.12 -11.54
CA VAL A 465 6.27 16.92 -10.31
C VAL A 465 7.09 18.18 -10.53
N HIS A 466 6.55 19.32 -10.11
CA HIS A 466 7.19 20.63 -10.25
C HIS A 466 7.04 21.40 -8.94
N GLN A 467 8.16 21.73 -8.29
CA GLN A 467 8.18 22.36 -6.97
C GLN A 467 7.30 21.59 -5.96
N ASP A 468 7.49 20.27 -5.93
CA ASP A 468 6.73 19.31 -5.11
C ASP A 468 5.23 19.17 -5.45
N ILE A 469 4.73 19.87 -6.47
CA ILE A 469 3.35 19.78 -6.95
C ILE A 469 3.25 18.75 -8.07
N PRO A 470 2.61 17.58 -7.85
CA PRO A 470 2.45 16.57 -8.88
C PRO A 470 1.32 16.91 -9.85
N SER A 471 1.45 16.45 -11.08
CA SER A 471 0.35 16.36 -12.02
C SER A 471 -0.72 15.38 -11.51
N GLU A 472 -1.84 15.29 -12.22
CA GLU A 472 -2.62 14.05 -12.20
C GLU A 472 -1.78 12.93 -12.81
N GLY A 473 -1.88 11.71 -12.27
CA GLY A 473 -1.15 10.55 -12.75
C GLY A 473 -1.66 10.07 -14.10
N VAL A 474 -0.77 9.54 -14.92
CA VAL A 474 -1.11 8.84 -16.18
C VAL A 474 -0.70 7.39 -16.04
N TRP A 475 -1.65 6.46 -16.21
CA TRP A 475 -1.32 5.04 -16.25
C TRP A 475 -0.40 4.74 -17.43
N ILE A 476 0.69 4.04 -17.17
CA ILE A 476 1.58 3.45 -18.17
C ILE A 476 1.83 1.99 -17.79
N GLN A 477 2.20 1.17 -18.77
CA GLN A 477 2.53 -0.23 -18.56
C GLN A 477 3.99 -0.45 -18.96
N ILE A 478 4.80 -0.99 -18.04
CA ILE A 478 6.19 -1.37 -18.31
C ILE A 478 6.29 -2.89 -18.35
N GLY A 479 7.07 -3.44 -19.28
CA GLY A 479 7.31 -4.87 -19.40
C GLY A 479 7.97 -5.28 -20.70
#